data_AF-A0A7J6WJP6-F1
#
_entry.id   AF-A0A7J6WJP6-F1
#
_cell.length_a   1.000
_cell.length_b   1.000
_cell.length_c   1.000
_cell.angle_alpha   90.00
_cell.angle_beta   90.00
_cell.angle_gamma   90.00
#
_symmetry.space_group_name_H-M   'P 1'
#
loop_
_entity.id
_entity.type
_entity.pdbx_description
1 polymer ?
#
loop_
_entity_poly.entity_id
_entity_poly.type
_entity_poly.pdbx_seq_one_letter_code
_entity_poly.pdbx_strand_id
1 'polypeptide(L)'
;MWFLTVMVVVTLVILWMIKWVYMWMNPRCINGKLPPGSMGLPLLGESIQFFKPESSFDIHPFIKNRVKRYGKLFKTSLVGCPVIVSTDPDISHFIFQEEGNSLELWYSDSFMRLIGQNKLTTSTGAIHKYLRNMIMDQFGPEKQKEKVLLEIEDMARTNLNIWSKQQSVEVKEAATTVH
;
A
#
# COMPACT_ATOMS: atom_id res chain seq x y z
N MET A 1 -17.44 35.31 36.31
CA MET A 1 -16.65 34.07 36.56
C MET A 1 -16.68 33.11 35.37
N TRP A 2 -17.83 32.82 34.76
CA TRP A 2 -17.93 31.91 33.59
C TRP A 2 -17.14 32.32 32.34
N PHE A 3 -17.04 33.61 32.02
CA PHE A 3 -16.25 34.05 30.86
C PHE A 3 -14.75 33.75 31.00
N LEU A 4 -14.21 33.87 32.21
CA LEU A 4 -12.80 33.57 32.48
C LEU A 4 -12.52 32.07 32.38
N THR A 5 -13.43 31.23 32.88
CA THR A 5 -13.27 29.77 32.77
C THR A 5 -13.33 29.32 31.31
N VAL A 6 -14.25 29.88 30.51
CA VAL A 6 -14.32 29.61 29.06
C VAL A 6 -13.04 30.03 28.35
N MET A 7 -12.51 31.22 28.61
CA MET A 7 -11.25 31.68 27.99
C MET A 7 -10.07 30.78 28.34
N VAL A 8 -9.93 30.37 29.60
CA VAL A 8 -8.87 29.45 30.03
C VAL A 8 -9.00 28.10 29.32
N VAL A 9 -10.20 27.51 29.27
CA VAL A 9 -10.44 26.25 28.56
C VAL A 9 -10.08 26.36 27.08
N VAL A 10 -10.51 27.44 26.41
CA VAL A 10 -10.19 27.67 24.99
C VAL A 10 -8.68 27.76 24.77
N THR A 11 -7.95 28.50 25.61
CA THR A 11 -6.48 28.59 25.47
C THR A 11 -5.78 27.25 25.67
N LEU A 12 -6.23 26.43 26.64
CA LEU A 12 -5.68 25.10 26.88
C LEU A 12 -5.94 24.16 25.69
N VAL A 13 -7.15 24.22 25.11
CA VAL A 13 -7.49 23.44 23.91
C VAL A 13 -6.63 23.87 22.72
N ILE A 14 -6.41 25.17 22.52
CA ILE A 14 -5.54 25.67 21.43
C ILE A 14 -4.10 25.19 21.62
N LEU A 15 -3.53 25.31 22.82
CA LEU A 15 -2.18 24.82 23.11
C LEU A 15 -2.05 23.31 22.91
N TRP A 16 -3.07 22.55 23.32
CA TRP A 16 -3.12 21.12 23.11
C TRP A 16 -3.16 20.77 21.61
N MET A 17 -4.00 21.45 20.83
CA MET A 17 -4.08 21.29 19.38
C MET A 17 -2.76 21.63 18.68
N ILE A 18 -2.11 22.74 19.04
CA ILE A 18 -0.81 23.13 18.48
C ILE A 18 0.25 22.07 18.79
N LYS A 19 0.31 21.61 20.05
CA LYS A 19 1.24 20.56 20.46
C LYS A 19 0.99 19.26 19.69
N TRP A 20 -0.27 18.91 19.47
CA TRP A 20 -0.65 17.71 18.72
C TRP A 20 -0.23 17.82 17.24
N VAL A 21 -0.52 18.94 16.58
CA VAL A 21 -0.10 19.18 15.19
C VAL A 21 1.43 19.20 15.06
N TYR A 22 2.14 19.83 16.00
CA TYR A 22 3.60 19.83 16.01
C TYR A 22 4.18 18.42 16.13
N MET A 23 3.61 17.59 17.00
CA MET A 23 4.02 16.19 17.17
C MET A 23 3.73 15.35 15.93
N TRP A 24 2.63 15.63 15.22
CA TRP A 24 2.31 14.99 13.94
C TRP A 24 3.31 15.35 12.83
N MET A 25 3.64 16.63 12.69
CA MET A 25 4.57 17.11 11.65
C MET A 25 6.01 16.66 11.91
N ASN A 26 6.38 16.50 13.18
CA ASN A 26 7.73 16.15 13.61
C ASN A 26 7.73 14.84 14.41
N PRO A 27 7.50 13.68 13.75
CA PRO A 27 7.62 12.39 14.40
C PRO A 27 9.06 12.20 14.89
N ARG A 28 9.19 11.70 16.11
CA ARG A 28 10.49 11.47 16.75
C ARG A 28 11.08 10.18 16.21
N CYS A 29 12.37 10.21 15.88
CA CYS A 29 13.17 8.99 15.72
C CYS A 29 13.96 8.77 17.00
N ILE A 30 13.89 7.56 17.54
CA ILE A 30 14.64 7.17 18.76
C ILE A 30 16.14 7.13 18.45
N ASN A 31 16.52 6.53 17.31
CA ASN A 31 17.91 6.41 16.87
C ASN A 31 18.05 6.96 15.45
N GLY A 32 18.52 8.21 15.33
CA GLY A 32 18.90 8.81 14.05
C GLY A 32 17.95 9.90 13.53
N LYS A 33 18.15 10.28 12.26
CA LYS A 33 17.38 11.33 11.58
C LYS A 33 16.44 10.69 10.56
N LEU A 34 15.17 11.11 10.59
CA LEU A 34 14.23 10.73 9.54
C LEU A 34 14.65 11.31 8.20
N PRO A 35 14.32 10.62 7.09
CA PRO A 35 14.50 11.20 5.76
C PRO A 35 13.66 12.48 5.60
N PRO A 36 14.03 13.35 4.66
CA PRO A 36 13.24 14.55 4.35
C PRO A 36 11.83 14.15 3.89
N GLY A 37 10.86 15.05 4.04
CA GLY A 37 9.49 14.80 3.58
C GLY A 37 8.41 15.48 4.42
N SER A 38 7.16 15.25 4.04
CA SER A 38 5.99 15.95 4.59
C SER A 38 4.99 14.97 5.17
N MET A 39 4.59 15.16 6.43
CA MET A 39 3.52 14.37 7.05
C MET A 39 2.10 14.81 6.66
N GLY A 40 1.98 15.81 5.77
CA GLY A 40 0.69 16.29 5.26
C GLY A 40 -0.24 16.84 6.35
N LEU A 41 -1.54 16.73 6.12
CA LEU A 41 -2.56 17.14 7.09
C LEU A 41 -2.60 16.15 8.28
N PRO A 42 -2.90 16.60 9.50
CA PRO A 42 -3.18 15.70 10.61
C PRO A 42 -4.27 14.68 10.22
N LEU A 43 -4.10 13.42 10.63
CA LEU A 43 -4.99 12.27 10.35
C LEU A 43 -5.04 11.81 8.88
N LEU A 44 -5.15 12.71 7.90
CA LEU A 44 -5.28 12.36 6.48
C LEU A 44 -3.93 12.21 5.77
N GLY A 45 -2.89 12.87 6.26
CA GLY A 45 -1.59 12.91 5.62
C GLY A 45 -1.64 13.52 4.22
N GLU A 46 -1.00 12.86 3.26
CA GLU A 46 -1.01 13.22 1.83
C GLU A 46 -1.89 12.27 0.99
N SER A 47 -2.74 11.48 1.63
CA SER A 47 -3.53 10.40 1.01
C SER A 47 -4.38 10.84 -0.17
N ILE A 48 -4.98 12.03 -0.12
CA ILE A 48 -5.84 12.53 -1.20
C ILE A 48 -5.04 12.66 -2.50
N GLN A 49 -3.79 13.12 -2.41
CA GLN A 49 -2.92 13.23 -3.57
C GLN A 49 -2.36 11.89 -4.01
N PHE A 50 -2.24 10.94 -3.07
CA PHE A 50 -1.81 9.58 -3.37
C PHE A 50 -2.89 8.76 -4.10
N PHE A 51 -4.16 8.86 -3.68
CA PHE A 51 -5.28 8.13 -4.28
C PHE A 51 -5.96 8.85 -5.44
N LYS A 52 -5.42 10.00 -5.88
CA LYS A 52 -5.96 10.70 -7.04
C LYS A 52 -5.83 9.78 -8.25
N PRO A 53 -6.93 9.43 -8.95
CA PRO A 53 -6.86 8.56 -10.10
C PRO A 53 -6.04 9.22 -11.20
N GLU A 54 -5.15 8.44 -11.80
CA GLU A 54 -4.30 8.86 -12.89
C GLU A 54 -4.35 7.79 -13.99
N SER A 55 -4.52 8.21 -15.24
CA SER A 55 -4.63 7.33 -16.40
C SER A 55 -3.28 7.07 -17.10
N SER A 56 -2.18 7.35 -16.41
CA SER A 56 -0.82 7.21 -16.95
C SER A 56 -0.26 5.82 -16.67
N PHE A 57 0.45 5.25 -17.65
CA PHE A 57 1.26 4.04 -17.48
C PHE A 57 2.62 4.32 -16.80
N ASP A 58 2.95 5.59 -16.50
CA ASP A 58 4.17 6.02 -15.80
C ASP A 58 3.99 5.98 -14.26
N ILE A 59 5.08 6.21 -13.53
CA ILE A 59 5.11 6.40 -12.08
C ILE A 59 4.09 7.46 -11.66
N HIS A 60 3.30 7.13 -10.63
CA HIS A 60 2.26 8.00 -10.12
C HIS A 60 2.79 9.43 -9.84
N PRO A 61 2.12 10.51 -10.31
CA PRO A 61 2.62 11.88 -10.19
C PRO A 61 2.94 12.30 -8.75
N PHE A 62 2.23 11.75 -7.77
CA PHE A 62 2.54 11.91 -6.36
C PHE A 62 4.01 11.55 -6.08
N ILE A 63 4.43 10.33 -6.45
CA ILE A 63 5.77 9.83 -6.21
C ILE A 63 6.79 10.66 -6.98
N LYS A 64 6.56 10.92 -8.27
CA LYS A 64 7.45 11.71 -9.13
C LYS A 64 7.75 13.09 -8.54
N ASN A 65 6.71 13.78 -8.07
CA ASN A 65 6.85 15.10 -7.45
C ASN A 65 7.60 15.06 -6.12
N ARG A 66 7.43 14.00 -5.32
CA ARG A 66 8.13 13.85 -4.03
C ARG A 66 9.59 13.45 -4.23
N VAL A 67 9.88 12.57 -5.18
CA VAL A 67 11.25 12.22 -5.56
C VAL A 67 12.00 13.47 -6.03
N LYS A 68 11.38 14.30 -6.87
CA LYS A 68 11.97 15.57 -7.31
C LYS A 68 12.23 16.55 -6.16
N ARG A 69 11.39 16.56 -5.13
CA ARG A 69 11.46 17.53 -4.02
C ARG A 69 12.34 17.08 -2.85
N TYR A 70 12.25 15.81 -2.48
CA TYR A 70 12.84 15.25 -1.25
C TYR A 70 13.93 14.21 -1.54
N GLY A 71 14.06 13.74 -2.79
CA GLY A 71 15.00 12.69 -3.19
C GLY A 71 14.38 11.30 -3.18
N LYS A 72 15.22 10.28 -3.45
CA LYS A 72 14.78 8.90 -3.64
C LYS A 72 14.20 8.25 -2.38
N LEU A 73 14.50 8.80 -1.20
CA LEU A 73 14.04 8.32 0.10
C LEU A 73 13.38 9.48 0.83
N PHE A 74 12.08 9.35 1.13
CA PHE A 74 11.33 10.42 1.81
C PHE A 74 10.27 9.89 2.77
N LYS A 75 9.92 10.71 3.77
CA LYS A 75 8.82 10.43 4.70
C LYS A 75 7.50 11.05 4.22
N THR A 76 6.40 10.34 4.42
CA THR A 76 5.04 10.87 4.21
C THR A 76 4.05 10.22 5.18
N SER A 77 2.79 10.67 5.17
CA SER A 77 1.70 9.99 5.87
C SER A 77 0.62 9.58 4.89
N LEU A 78 0.25 8.30 4.90
CA LEU A 78 -0.81 7.72 4.08
C LEU A 78 -1.83 7.03 5.00
N VAL A 79 -3.10 7.39 4.84
CA VAL A 79 -4.26 6.92 5.63
C VAL A 79 -4.01 7.06 7.15
N GLY A 80 -3.36 8.15 7.55
CA GLY A 80 -3.00 8.42 8.95
C GLY A 80 -1.82 7.62 9.48
N CYS A 81 -1.19 6.78 8.65
CA CYS A 81 0.00 6.04 9.01
C CYS A 81 1.26 6.79 8.53
N PRO A 82 2.24 7.06 9.40
CA PRO A 82 3.54 7.58 8.98
C PRO A 82 4.31 6.47 8.24
N VAL A 83 4.79 6.77 7.02
CA VAL A 83 5.49 5.82 6.15
C VAL A 83 6.75 6.44 5.56
N ILE A 84 7.72 5.59 5.25
CA ILE A 84 8.92 5.95 4.49
C ILE A 84 8.78 5.32 3.10
N VAL A 85 8.94 6.14 2.08
CA VAL A 85 8.90 5.70 0.68
C VAL A 85 10.32 5.71 0.14
N SER A 86 10.75 4.56 -0.39
CA SER A 86 12.00 4.42 -1.13
C SER A 86 11.71 4.15 -2.59
N THR A 87 12.42 4.87 -3.46
CA THR A 87 12.53 4.60 -4.91
C THR A 87 13.95 4.22 -5.28
N ASP A 88 14.79 3.95 -4.27
CA ASP A 88 16.17 3.53 -4.46
C ASP A 88 16.23 2.00 -4.59
N PRO A 89 16.79 1.45 -5.68
CA PRO A 89 16.87 0.01 -5.89
C PRO A 89 17.73 -0.69 -4.85
N ASP A 90 18.78 -0.05 -4.33
CA ASP A 90 19.69 -0.67 -3.37
C ASP A 90 19.01 -0.85 -2.01
N ILE A 91 18.26 0.17 -1.58
CA ILE A 91 17.43 0.10 -0.36
C ILE A 91 16.31 -0.92 -0.55
N SER A 92 15.68 -0.96 -1.73
CA SER A 92 14.59 -1.89 -1.99
C SER A 92 15.09 -3.34 -1.93
N HIS A 93 16.25 -3.61 -2.54
CA HIS A 93 16.92 -4.90 -2.48
C HIS A 93 17.28 -5.30 -1.05
N PHE A 94 17.83 -4.38 -0.26
CA PHE A 94 18.11 -4.62 1.16
C PHE A 94 16.83 -4.97 1.95
N ILE A 95 15.74 -4.23 1.74
CA ILE A 95 14.45 -4.51 2.40
C ILE A 95 13.96 -5.93 2.08
N PHE A 96 14.08 -6.37 0.82
CA PHE A 96 13.69 -7.72 0.43
C PHE A 96 14.61 -8.81 1.00
N GLN A 97 15.90 -8.52 1.19
CA GLN A 97 16.85 -9.47 1.81
C GLN A 97 16.63 -9.63 3.31
N GLU A 98 16.24 -8.55 4.00
CA GLU A 98 16.01 -8.54 5.44
C GLU A 98 14.59 -8.95 5.85
N GLU A 99 13.74 -9.31 4.89
CA GLU A 99 12.38 -9.77 5.14
C GLU A 99 12.38 -11.05 5.99
N GLY A 100 11.71 -11.00 7.16
CA GLY A 100 11.64 -12.11 8.11
C GLY A 100 12.82 -12.21 9.08
N ASN A 101 13.84 -11.35 8.91
CA ASN A 101 14.95 -11.19 9.85
C ASN A 101 14.73 -9.92 10.70
N SER A 102 15.18 -8.78 10.16
CA SER A 102 15.13 -7.47 10.83
C SER A 102 13.94 -6.63 10.39
N LEU A 103 13.30 -6.98 9.28
CA LEU A 103 12.15 -6.27 8.71
C LEU A 103 10.98 -7.21 8.48
N GLU A 104 9.78 -6.70 8.71
CA GLU A 104 8.54 -7.41 8.41
C GLU A 104 7.73 -6.65 7.37
N LEU A 105 7.16 -7.38 6.41
CA LEU A 105 6.23 -6.80 5.47
C LEU A 105 4.94 -6.41 6.19
N TRP A 106 4.66 -5.11 6.20
CA TRP A 106 3.40 -4.60 6.72
C TRP A 106 2.37 -4.50 5.60
N TYR A 107 1.16 -4.96 5.89
CA TYR A 107 0.00 -4.81 5.03
C TYR A 107 -1.13 -4.12 5.78
N SER A 108 -1.96 -3.36 5.06
CA SER A 108 -3.12 -2.71 5.68
C SER A 108 -4.09 -3.73 6.29
N ASP A 109 -4.71 -3.39 7.42
CA ASP A 109 -5.72 -4.21 8.09
C ASP A 109 -6.85 -4.65 7.14
N SER A 110 -7.27 -3.74 6.25
CA SER A 110 -8.29 -4.03 5.22
C SER A 110 -7.85 -5.14 4.27
N PHE A 111 -6.59 -5.11 3.81
CA PHE A 111 -6.03 -6.13 2.93
C PHE A 111 -5.88 -7.48 3.66
N MET A 112 -5.44 -7.46 4.92
CA MET A 112 -5.35 -8.66 5.74
C MET A 112 -6.70 -9.35 5.93
N ARG A 113 -7.76 -8.57 6.16
CA ARG A 113 -9.12 -9.09 6.27
C ARG A 113 -9.62 -9.71 4.97
N LEU A 114 -9.28 -9.15 3.82
CA LEU A 114 -9.64 -9.71 2.51
C LEU A 114 -8.94 -11.05 2.23
N ILE A 115 -7.70 -11.21 2.67
CA ILE A 115 -6.93 -12.46 2.54
C ILE A 115 -7.41 -13.54 3.53
N GLY A 116 -8.31 -13.20 4.46
CA GLY A 116 -8.85 -14.14 5.44
C GLY A 116 -7.93 -14.36 6.64
N GLN A 117 -6.93 -13.51 6.86
CA GLN A 117 -6.14 -13.53 8.08
C GLN A 117 -6.80 -12.68 9.17
N ASN A 118 -7.14 -13.32 10.29
CA ASN A 118 -7.68 -12.66 11.47
C ASN A 118 -6.54 -12.33 12.45
N LYS A 119 -6.66 -11.20 13.17
CA LYS A 119 -5.66 -10.69 14.14
C LYS A 119 -5.15 -11.73 15.15
N LEU A 120 -5.91 -12.81 15.40
CA LEU A 120 -5.58 -13.90 16.32
C LEU A 120 -4.48 -14.88 15.83
N THR A 121 -4.07 -14.81 14.56
CA THR A 121 -3.18 -15.81 13.93
C THR A 121 -1.75 -15.32 13.67
N THR A 122 -1.40 -14.11 14.09
CA THR A 122 -0.13 -13.47 13.69
C THR A 122 1.01 -13.82 14.64
N SER A 123 1.74 -14.90 14.33
CA SER A 123 3.18 -14.89 14.63
C SER A 123 3.86 -14.03 13.56
N THR A 124 4.33 -12.88 14.01
CA THR A 124 5.25 -11.93 13.36
C THR A 124 6.22 -12.68 12.42
N GLY A 125 6.12 -12.42 11.11
CA GLY A 125 6.91 -13.08 10.04
C GLY A 125 6.19 -14.09 9.13
N ALA A 126 4.95 -14.51 9.41
CA ALA A 126 4.31 -15.62 8.69
C ALA A 126 3.53 -15.26 7.41
N ILE A 127 3.21 -13.99 7.15
CA ILE A 127 2.24 -13.61 6.08
C ILE A 127 2.80 -13.85 4.68
N HIS A 128 3.99 -13.36 4.38
CA HIS A 128 4.59 -13.58 3.05
C HIS A 128 4.84 -15.06 2.80
N LYS A 129 5.32 -15.80 3.80
CA LYS A 129 5.46 -17.26 3.73
C LYS A 129 4.12 -17.97 3.49
N TYR A 130 3.06 -17.52 4.15
CA TYR A 130 1.69 -18.03 3.96
C TYR A 130 1.20 -17.77 2.53
N LEU A 131 1.30 -16.53 2.03
CA LEU A 131 0.92 -16.17 0.66
C LEU A 131 1.73 -16.96 -0.36
N ARG A 132 3.06 -17.03 -0.18
CA ARG A 132 3.95 -17.80 -1.04
C ARG A 132 3.55 -19.27 -1.06
N ASN A 133 3.31 -19.89 0.09
CA ASN A 133 2.91 -21.28 0.16
C ASN A 133 1.54 -21.51 -0.49
N MET A 134 0.56 -20.62 -0.28
CA MET A 134 -0.75 -20.70 -0.94
C MET A 134 -0.63 -20.66 -2.46
N ILE A 135 0.16 -19.74 -3.00
CA ILE A 135 0.40 -19.63 -4.45
C ILE A 135 1.13 -20.87 -4.98
N MET A 136 2.18 -21.31 -4.27
CA MET A 136 2.98 -22.47 -4.68
C MET A 136 2.23 -23.79 -4.56
N ASP A 137 1.23 -23.89 -3.69
CA ASP A 137 0.36 -25.07 -3.57
C ASP A 137 -0.63 -25.16 -4.73
N GLN A 138 -1.19 -24.04 -5.19
CA GLN A 138 -2.09 -24.01 -6.36
C GLN A 138 -1.36 -24.18 -7.70
N PHE A 139 -0.15 -23.66 -7.82
CA PHE A 139 0.66 -23.73 -9.04
C PHE A 139 1.87 -24.67 -8.88
N GLY A 140 1.72 -25.67 -8.01
CA GLY A 140 2.72 -26.66 -7.61
C GLY A 140 3.05 -27.65 -8.73
N PRO A 141 3.53 -28.87 -8.41
CA PRO A 141 4.35 -29.72 -9.30
C PRO A 141 3.85 -29.84 -10.75
N GLU A 142 4.79 -30.02 -11.69
CA GLU A 142 4.62 -29.93 -13.16
C GLU A 142 3.31 -30.49 -13.74
N LYS A 143 2.77 -31.57 -13.17
CA LYS A 143 1.48 -32.17 -13.59
C LYS A 143 0.26 -31.26 -13.36
N GLN A 144 0.24 -30.45 -12.30
CA GLN A 144 -0.80 -29.43 -12.10
C GLN A 144 -0.64 -28.30 -13.12
N LYS A 145 0.61 -27.93 -13.46
CA LYS A 145 0.88 -26.90 -14.47
C LYS A 145 0.40 -27.31 -15.85
N GLU A 146 0.60 -28.57 -16.25
CA GLU A 146 0.11 -29.07 -17.54
C GLU A 146 -1.42 -28.98 -17.63
N LYS A 147 -2.12 -29.43 -16.59
CA LYS A 147 -3.59 -29.35 -16.55
C LYS A 147 -4.10 -27.90 -16.56
N VAL A 148 -3.52 -27.04 -15.73
CA VAL A 148 -3.88 -25.61 -15.67
C VAL A 148 -3.57 -24.92 -17.00
N LEU A 149 -2.47 -25.26 -17.66
CA LEU A 149 -2.10 -24.69 -18.95
C LEU A 149 -3.07 -25.10 -20.05
N LEU A 150 -3.51 -26.36 -20.08
CA LEU A 150 -4.53 -26.83 -21.00
C LEU A 150 -5.89 -26.14 -20.75
N GLU A 151 -6.29 -25.98 -19.47
CA GLU A 151 -7.51 -25.26 -19.10
C GLU A 151 -7.44 -23.77 -19.50
N ILE A 152 -6.30 -23.11 -19.30
CA ILE A 152 -6.07 -21.72 -19.73
C ILE A 152 -6.11 -21.63 -21.26
N GLU A 153 -5.51 -22.57 -21.98
CA GLU A 153 -5.50 -22.57 -23.45
C GLU A 153 -6.93 -22.74 -24.01
N ASP A 154 -7.69 -23.69 -23.49
CA ASP A 154 -9.06 -23.96 -23.92
C ASP A 154 -9.98 -22.76 -23.65
N MET A 155 -9.84 -22.15 -22.47
CA MET A 155 -10.57 -20.94 -22.08
C MET A 155 -10.20 -19.75 -22.97
N ALA A 156 -8.91 -19.55 -23.26
CA ALA A 156 -8.44 -18.50 -24.15
C ALA A 156 -8.98 -18.70 -25.57
N ARG A 157 -8.91 -19.93 -26.10
CA ARG A 157 -9.40 -20.28 -27.44
C ARG A 157 -10.90 -20.07 -27.56
N THR A 158 -11.66 -20.49 -26.55
CA THR A 158 -13.11 -20.33 -26.50
C THR A 158 -13.51 -18.86 -26.48
N ASN A 159 -12.92 -18.07 -25.56
CA ASN A 159 -13.22 -16.64 -25.47
C ASN A 159 -12.83 -15.88 -26.74
N LEU A 160 -11.65 -16.16 -27.32
CA LEU A 160 -11.23 -15.56 -28.59
C LEU A 160 -12.17 -15.92 -29.75
N ASN A 161 -12.70 -17.15 -29.79
CA ASN A 161 -13.70 -17.56 -30.78
C ASN A 161 -15.07 -16.90 -30.59
N ILE A 162 -15.42 -16.52 -29.36
CA ILE A 162 -16.64 -15.74 -29.08
C ILE A 162 -16.42 -14.29 -29.53
N TRP A 163 -15.29 -13.71 -29.16
CA TRP A 163 -14.93 -12.32 -29.46
C TRP A 163 -14.78 -12.09 -30.96
N SER A 164 -14.28 -13.07 -31.72
CA SER A 164 -14.16 -12.97 -33.18
C SER A 164 -15.50 -12.88 -33.92
N LYS A 165 -16.59 -13.30 -33.28
CA LYS A 165 -17.95 -13.21 -33.83
C LYS A 165 -18.64 -11.88 -33.51
N GLN A 166 -18.03 -11.05 -32.67
CA GLN A 166 -18.57 -9.75 -32.27
C GLN A 166 -17.94 -8.63 -33.13
N GLN A 167 -18.71 -7.57 -33.38
CA GLN A 167 -18.24 -6.43 -34.18
C GLN A 167 -17.19 -5.59 -33.44
N SER A 168 -17.27 -5.53 -32.11
CA SER A 168 -16.33 -4.84 -31.24
C SER A 168 -16.39 -5.43 -29.83
N VAL A 169 -15.26 -5.46 -29.13
CA VAL A 169 -15.16 -6.03 -27.76
C VAL A 169 -14.48 -5.03 -26.85
N GLU A 170 -15.12 -4.71 -25.71
CA GLU A 170 -14.45 -4.01 -24.62
C GLU A 170 -13.59 -5.01 -23.83
N VAL A 171 -12.30 -5.05 -24.14
CA VAL A 171 -11.36 -6.07 -23.62
C VAL A 171 -11.33 -6.11 -22.09
N LYS A 172 -11.47 -4.96 -21.41
CA LYS A 172 -11.44 -4.89 -19.95
C LYS A 172 -12.60 -5.64 -19.31
N GLU A 173 -13.82 -5.45 -19.83
CA GLU A 173 -15.02 -6.13 -19.34
C GLU A 173 -15.01 -7.60 -19.77
N ALA A 174 -14.70 -7.85 -21.05
CA ALA A 174 -14.71 -9.18 -21.62
C ALA A 174 -13.69 -10.13 -20.98
N ALA A 175 -12.51 -9.64 -20.57
CA ALA A 175 -11.52 -10.44 -19.85
C ALA A 175 -11.94 -10.79 -18.41
N THR A 176 -12.89 -10.06 -17.83
CA THR A 176 -13.42 -10.36 -16.48
C THR A 176 -14.62 -11.31 -16.50
N THR A 177 -15.35 -11.38 -17.61
CA THR A 177 -16.40 -12.38 -17.84
C THR A 177 -15.77 -13.66 -18.35
N VAL A 178 -15.30 -14.52 -17.45
CA VAL A 178 -14.86 -15.87 -17.80
C VAL A 178 -16.11 -16.73 -18.04
N HIS A 179 -16.29 -17.19 -19.28
CA HIS A 179 -17.33 -18.14 -19.69
C HIS A 179 -16.80 -19.57 -19.75
#